data_AF-A0A965FVJ4-F1
#
_entry.id   AF-A0A965FVJ4-F1
#
_cell.length_a   1.000
_cell.length_b   1.000
_cell.length_c   1.000
_cell.angle_alpha   90.00
_cell.angle_beta   90.00
_cell.angle_gamma   90.00
#
_symmetry.space_group_name_H-M   'P 1'
#
loop_
_entity.id
_entity.type
_entity.pdbx_description
1 polymer ?
#
loop_
_entity_poly.entity_id
_entity_poly.type
_entity_poly.pdbx_seq_one_letter_code
_entity_poly.pdbx_strand_id
1 'polypeptide(L)'
;MEHDRRVTRTWVLHPDIKSDKDRRAAKPALEEAVALAAALPDLEVVGKTLVPLPRPQPGRLFGSGKVDELAQLFKANEIELVMIDGPVTPVQQRNLEKDWNVKILDRTGLILEIFSDRAATREGVLQVEMAALSYQRTRLVRAWTHLERQRGGLGFVGGPGETQIEADRRAIDEQLVRLKRQLEKVVKTRTLHRAARAKVPYPIVALVGYTNAGKSTIFNRLTGADVMAKDMLFATLDPTMRAVKLANGVDVILSDTVGFISDLPTELVAAFRATLEEVLAANLILHVRDISHAATEEQAEDVRTI
;
A
#
# COMPACT_ATOMS: atom_id res chain seq x y z
N MET A 1 14.06 -25.93 -6.99
CA MET A 1 14.86 -25.46 -5.84
C MET A 1 14.01 -24.46 -5.10
N GLU A 2 13.23 -24.94 -4.13
CA GLU A 2 12.56 -24.08 -3.15
C GLU A 2 13.64 -23.25 -2.46
N HIS A 3 13.65 -21.94 -2.69
CA HIS A 3 14.29 -21.05 -1.74
C HIS A 3 13.48 -21.17 -0.46
N ASP A 4 14.10 -21.71 0.59
CA ASP A 4 13.62 -21.64 1.96
C ASP A 4 13.31 -20.17 2.27
N ARG A 5 12.05 -19.77 2.12
CA ARG A 5 11.62 -18.37 2.27
C ARG A 5 11.70 -18.04 3.75
N ARG A 6 12.79 -17.41 4.14
CA ARG A 6 12.99 -16.92 5.51
C ARG A 6 11.85 -15.95 5.85
N VAL A 7 10.95 -16.40 6.72
CA VAL A 7 9.81 -15.60 7.18
C VAL A 7 10.32 -14.57 8.19
N THR A 8 9.93 -13.31 8.01
CA THR A 8 10.36 -12.19 8.85
C THR A 8 9.40 -12.02 10.02
N ARG A 9 9.87 -12.27 11.24
CA ARG A 9 9.09 -12.11 12.47
C ARG A 9 8.77 -10.64 12.70
N THR A 10 7.49 -10.31 12.69
CA THR A 10 6.98 -8.95 12.65
C THR A 10 6.10 -8.64 13.85
N TRP A 11 6.30 -7.47 14.45
CA TRP A 11 5.43 -6.95 15.50
C TRP A 11 4.67 -5.72 15.02
N VAL A 12 3.35 -5.68 15.25
CA VAL A 12 2.51 -4.56 14.83
C VAL A 12 2.25 -3.61 16.00
N LEU A 13 2.60 -2.34 15.82
CA LEU A 13 2.30 -1.27 16.76
C LEU A 13 1.24 -0.34 16.19
N HIS A 14 0.18 -0.08 16.95
CA HIS A 14 -0.77 0.99 16.66
C HIS A 14 -0.63 2.10 17.71
N PRO A 15 -0.05 3.26 17.35
CA PRO A 15 0.00 4.43 18.23
C PRO A 15 -1.37 5.11 18.28
N ASP A 16 -2.09 4.97 19.39
CA ASP A 16 -3.38 5.63 19.61
C ASP A 16 -3.16 7.07 20.11
N ILE A 17 -3.01 7.99 19.15
CA ILE A 17 -2.69 9.41 19.39
C ILE A 17 -3.94 10.16 19.84
N LYS A 18 -4.05 10.43 21.14
CA LYS A 18 -5.20 11.11 21.77
C LYS A 18 -5.42 12.55 21.29
N SER A 19 -4.38 13.22 20.82
CA SER A 19 -4.46 14.59 20.31
C SER A 19 -5.04 14.69 18.91
N ASP A 20 -5.09 13.59 18.17
CA ASP A 20 -5.67 13.54 16.84
C ASP A 20 -7.21 13.47 16.96
N LYS A 21 -7.89 14.42 16.33
CA LYS A 21 -9.35 14.55 16.39
C LYS A 21 -10.05 13.62 15.43
N ASP A 22 -9.36 13.24 14.35
CA ASP A 22 -9.88 12.38 13.30
C ASP A 22 -9.45 10.92 13.53
N ARG A 23 -8.93 10.61 14.73
CA ARG A 23 -8.47 9.27 15.07
C ARG A 23 -9.63 8.28 15.07
N ARG A 24 -9.39 7.14 14.43
CA ARG A 24 -10.31 6.00 14.40
C ARG A 24 -10.35 5.28 15.74
N ALA A 25 -11.33 4.40 15.90
CA ALA A 25 -11.37 3.50 17.04
C ALA A 25 -10.12 2.60 17.05
N ALA A 26 -9.31 2.71 18.11
CA ALA A 26 -7.97 2.13 18.13
C ALA A 26 -7.94 0.59 18.02
N LYS A 27 -9.00 -0.11 18.46
CA LYS A 27 -9.10 -1.57 18.32
C LYS A 27 -9.31 -2.00 16.86
N PRO A 28 -10.38 -1.54 16.16
CA PRO A 28 -10.53 -1.80 14.71
C PRO A 28 -9.32 -1.40 13.87
N ALA A 29 -8.73 -0.23 14.15
CA ALA A 29 -7.55 0.24 13.42
C ALA A 29 -6.35 -0.72 13.58
N LEU A 30 -6.10 -1.21 14.81
CA LEU A 30 -5.06 -2.21 15.04
C LEU A 30 -5.34 -3.53 14.32
N GLU A 31 -6.59 -4.01 14.30
CA GLU A 31 -6.93 -5.24 13.56
C GLU A 31 -6.72 -5.07 12.06
N GLU A 32 -7.08 -3.92 11.50
CA GLU A 32 -6.80 -3.61 10.09
C GLU A 32 -5.30 -3.56 9.80
N ALA A 33 -4.50 -2.96 10.69
CA ALA A 33 -3.05 -2.93 10.57
C ALA A 33 -2.43 -4.34 10.58
N VAL A 34 -2.95 -5.23 11.43
CA VAL A 34 -2.53 -6.64 11.46
C VAL A 34 -2.92 -7.36 10.18
N ALA A 35 -4.13 -7.14 9.67
CA ALA A 35 -4.58 -7.69 8.39
C ALA A 35 -3.73 -7.19 7.22
N LEU A 36 -3.27 -5.93 7.28
CA LEU A 36 -2.34 -5.36 6.30
C LEU A 36 -0.98 -6.03 6.35
N ALA A 37 -0.41 -6.23 7.54
CA ALA A 37 0.87 -6.93 7.70
C ALA A 37 0.78 -8.39 7.21
N ALA A 38 -0.32 -9.07 7.54
CA ALA A 38 -0.57 -10.45 7.11
C ALA A 38 -0.80 -10.60 5.60
N ALA A 39 -1.05 -9.51 4.87
CA ALA A 39 -1.21 -9.56 3.41
C ALA A 39 0.11 -9.81 2.67
N LEU A 40 1.26 -9.57 3.31
CA LEU A 40 2.58 -9.89 2.77
C LEU A 40 2.97 -11.34 3.11
N PRO A 41 3.31 -12.18 2.11
CA PRO A 41 3.58 -13.60 2.33
C PRO A 41 4.86 -13.88 3.14
N ASP A 42 5.80 -12.94 3.15
CA ASP A 42 7.10 -13.11 3.80
C ASP A 42 7.14 -12.57 5.25
N LEU A 43 6.00 -12.11 5.78
CA LEU A 43 5.89 -11.60 7.15
C LEU A 43 5.09 -12.56 8.04
N GLU A 44 5.61 -12.85 9.23
CA GLU A 44 4.88 -13.54 10.30
C GLU A 44 4.53 -12.53 11.39
N VAL A 45 3.24 -12.23 11.58
CA VAL A 45 2.81 -11.36 12.68
C VAL A 45 2.78 -12.16 13.98
N VAL A 46 3.82 -12.01 14.79
CA VAL A 46 3.98 -12.75 16.06
C VAL A 46 3.34 -12.03 17.25
N GLY A 47 3.00 -10.76 17.10
CA GLY A 47 2.31 -10.00 18.13
C GLY A 47 1.88 -8.60 17.70
N LYS A 48 1.03 -8.02 18.53
CA LYS A 48 0.44 -6.69 18.31
C LYS A 48 0.35 -5.90 19.60
N THR A 49 0.53 -4.58 19.53
CA THR A 49 0.43 -3.70 20.69
C THR A 49 -0.24 -2.38 20.33
N LEU A 50 -1.26 -2.02 21.12
CA LEU A 50 -1.86 -0.70 21.10
C LEU A 50 -1.09 0.18 22.09
N VAL A 51 -0.53 1.28 21.61
CA VAL A 51 0.26 2.21 22.43
C VAL A 51 -0.51 3.52 22.59
N PRO A 52 -1.19 3.75 23.72
CA PRO A 52 -1.88 5.01 23.94
C PRO A 52 -0.87 6.15 24.11
N LEU A 53 -0.99 7.19 23.27
CA LEU A 53 -0.09 8.33 23.26
C LEU A 53 -0.87 9.64 23.40
N PRO A 54 -0.57 10.49 24.40
CA PRO A 54 -1.18 11.81 24.47
C PRO A 54 -0.89 12.66 23.23
N ARG A 55 0.38 12.67 22.78
CA ARG A 55 0.90 13.39 21.61
C ARG A 55 2.14 12.66 21.06
N PRO A 56 2.41 12.73 19.74
CA PRO A 56 3.61 12.15 19.16
C PRO A 56 4.86 12.97 19.51
N GLN A 57 5.96 12.30 19.87
CA GLN A 57 7.23 12.98 20.11
C GLN A 57 8.01 13.20 18.81
N PRO A 58 8.55 14.40 18.52
CA PRO A 58 9.24 14.69 17.26
C PRO A 58 10.44 13.79 16.97
N GLY A 59 11.14 13.34 18.01
CA GLY A 59 12.36 12.54 17.86
C GLY A 59 12.12 11.03 17.73
N ARG A 60 11.15 10.46 18.46
CA ARG A 60 11.00 9.01 18.65
C ARG A 60 9.57 8.50 18.58
N LEU A 61 8.59 9.36 18.27
CA LEU A 61 7.14 9.07 18.32
C LEU A 61 6.62 8.75 19.74
N PHE A 62 7.22 7.77 20.41
CA PHE A 62 6.98 7.33 21.77
C PHE A 62 7.89 8.05 22.77
N GLY A 63 7.52 8.01 24.07
CA GLY A 63 8.39 8.47 25.16
C GLY A 63 9.46 7.45 25.54
N SER A 64 10.57 7.90 26.11
CA SER A 64 11.76 7.07 26.43
C SER A 64 11.42 5.78 27.16
N GLY A 65 10.63 5.85 28.25
CA GLY A 65 10.26 4.64 28.99
C GLY A 65 9.50 3.61 28.16
N LYS A 66 8.65 4.05 27.22
CA LYS A 66 7.93 3.15 26.31
C LYS A 66 8.85 2.60 25.22
N VAL A 67 9.82 3.40 24.74
CA VAL A 67 10.84 2.94 23.79
C VAL A 67 11.66 1.81 24.41
N ASP A 68 12.08 1.94 25.66
CA ASP A 68 12.88 0.93 26.37
C ASP A 68 12.06 -0.35 26.65
N GLU A 69 10.79 -0.20 27.05
CA GLU A 69 9.86 -1.32 27.24
C GLU A 69 9.66 -2.12 25.94
N LEU A 70 9.41 -1.43 24.83
CA LEU A 70 9.24 -2.06 23.52
C LEU A 70 10.54 -2.72 23.03
N ALA A 71 11.70 -2.10 23.29
CA ALA A 71 12.99 -2.70 22.95
C ALA A 71 13.20 -4.07 23.62
N GLN A 72 12.86 -4.18 24.90
CA GLN A 72 12.94 -5.44 25.64
C GLN A 72 11.97 -6.48 25.08
N LEU A 73 10.74 -6.05 24.77
CA LEU A 73 9.72 -6.91 24.16
C LEU A 73 10.18 -7.46 22.81
N PHE A 74 10.73 -6.62 21.94
CA PHE A 74 11.20 -7.03 20.61
C PHE A 74 12.39 -7.99 20.70
N LYS A 75 13.32 -7.73 21.63
CA LYS A 75 14.45 -8.63 21.87
C LYS A 75 13.99 -9.99 22.41
N ALA A 76 13.04 -10.00 23.34
CA ALA A 76 12.53 -11.23 23.95
C ALA A 76 11.78 -12.13 22.95
N ASN A 77 11.13 -11.52 21.95
CA ASN A 77 10.35 -12.24 20.94
C ASN A 77 11.09 -12.44 19.61
N GLU A 78 12.38 -12.06 19.54
CA GLU A 78 13.24 -12.17 18.35
C GLU A 78 12.61 -11.50 17.11
N ILE A 79 12.16 -10.25 17.28
CA ILE A 79 11.51 -9.48 16.22
C ILE A 79 12.55 -8.92 15.25
N GLU A 80 12.33 -9.14 13.95
CA GLU A 80 13.20 -8.65 12.87
C GLU A 80 12.62 -7.40 12.18
N LEU A 81 11.30 -7.20 12.28
CA LEU A 81 10.58 -6.06 11.70
C LEU A 81 9.51 -5.53 12.66
N VAL A 82 9.43 -4.22 12.81
CA VAL A 82 8.34 -3.55 13.52
C VAL A 82 7.51 -2.77 12.53
N MET A 83 6.23 -3.13 12.39
CA MET A 83 5.25 -2.32 11.67
C MET A 83 4.69 -1.25 12.60
N ILE A 84 4.69 0.01 12.18
CA ILE A 84 4.02 1.10 12.88
C ILE A 84 2.83 1.58 12.04
N ASP A 85 1.62 1.38 12.57
CA ASP A 85 0.36 1.79 11.95
C ASP A 85 0.11 3.29 12.16
N GLY A 86 0.66 4.10 11.26
CA GLY A 86 0.52 5.55 11.25
C GLY A 86 1.72 6.22 10.58
N PRO A 87 1.67 7.53 10.37
CA PRO A 87 2.78 8.26 9.75
C PRO A 87 3.97 8.32 10.73
N VAL A 88 5.12 7.80 10.30
CA VAL A 88 6.39 7.89 11.03
C VAL A 88 7.34 8.78 10.24
N THR A 89 7.77 9.90 10.81
CA THR A 89 8.74 10.78 10.12
C THR A 89 10.08 10.09 9.93
N PRO A 90 10.89 10.49 8.91
CA PRO A 90 12.20 9.88 8.67
C PRO A 90 13.14 9.94 9.89
N VAL A 91 13.06 11.01 10.69
CA VAL A 91 13.86 11.17 11.90
C VAL A 91 13.40 10.22 13.00
N GLN A 92 12.08 10.07 13.19
CA GLN A 92 11.52 9.10 14.14
C GLN A 92 11.91 7.67 13.78
N GLN A 93 11.75 7.29 12.51
CA GLN A 93 12.12 5.97 12.02
C GLN A 93 13.60 5.69 12.34
N ARG A 94 14.51 6.59 11.92
CA ARG A 94 15.95 6.40 12.14
C ARG A 94 16.31 6.22 13.61
N ASN A 95 15.73 7.05 14.49
CA ASN A 95 16.05 7.00 15.92
C ASN A 95 15.51 5.72 16.55
N LEU A 96 14.29 5.32 16.21
CA LEU A 96 13.69 4.08 16.70
C LEU A 96 14.42 2.83 16.19
N GLU A 97 14.79 2.79 14.90
CA GLU A 97 15.61 1.69 14.34
C GLU A 97 16.95 1.57 15.06
N LYS A 98 17.57 2.70 15.41
CA LYS A 98 18.82 2.71 16.19
C LYS A 98 18.62 2.22 17.62
N ASP A 99 17.56 2.67 18.29
CA ASP A 99 17.30 2.33 19.69
C ASP A 99 16.88 0.86 19.84
N TRP A 100 16.13 0.31 18.88
CA TRP A 100 15.65 -1.06 18.90
C TRP A 100 16.57 -2.05 18.22
N ASN A 101 17.45 -1.59 17.32
CA ASN A 101 18.25 -2.43 16.43
C ASN A 101 17.38 -3.40 15.60
N VAL A 102 16.20 -2.92 15.19
CA VAL A 102 15.19 -3.64 14.41
C VAL A 102 14.71 -2.73 13.28
N LYS A 103 14.41 -3.28 12.11
CA LYS A 103 13.89 -2.48 10.99
C LYS A 103 12.47 -2.01 11.28
N ILE A 104 12.13 -0.83 10.76
CA ILE A 104 10.78 -0.29 10.90
C ILE A 104 10.16 -0.11 9.53
N LEU A 105 8.89 -0.51 9.41
CA LEU A 105 8.04 -0.22 8.27
C LEU A 105 6.82 0.53 8.78
N ASP A 106 6.55 1.70 8.21
CA ASP A 106 5.31 2.40 8.49
C ASP A 106 4.18 1.92 7.57
N ARG A 107 2.95 2.35 7.84
CA ARG A 107 1.76 1.99 7.05
C ARG A 107 1.97 2.26 5.56
N THR A 108 2.54 3.41 5.20
CA THR A 108 2.80 3.77 3.79
C THR A 108 3.77 2.81 3.12
N GLY A 109 4.91 2.51 3.78
CA GLY A 109 5.88 1.56 3.27
C GLY A 109 5.28 0.17 3.07
N LEU A 110 4.48 -0.31 4.02
CA LEU A 110 3.83 -1.61 3.93
C LEU A 110 2.86 -1.71 2.75
N ILE A 111 2.04 -0.68 2.54
CA ILE A 111 1.11 -0.66 1.40
C ILE A 111 1.88 -0.70 0.06
N LEU A 112 2.99 0.04 -0.04
CA LEU A 112 3.84 0.04 -1.24
C LEU A 112 4.46 -1.34 -1.52
N GLU A 113 4.91 -2.05 -0.49
CA GLU A 113 5.41 -3.42 -0.63
C GLU A 113 4.31 -4.38 -1.09
N ILE A 114 3.10 -4.30 -0.52
CA ILE A 114 1.96 -5.11 -0.96
C ILE A 114 1.62 -4.84 -2.42
N PHE A 115 1.64 -3.58 -2.85
CA PHE A 115 1.36 -3.25 -4.25
C PHE A 115 2.46 -3.72 -5.19
N SER A 116 3.71 -3.70 -4.73
CA SER A 116 4.83 -4.18 -5.51
C SER A 116 4.71 -5.69 -5.79
N ASP A 117 4.17 -6.45 -4.82
CA ASP A 117 3.85 -7.88 -4.99
C ASP A 117 2.62 -8.12 -5.89
N ARG A 118 1.65 -7.19 -5.88
CA ARG A 118 0.34 -7.36 -6.55
C ARG A 118 0.26 -6.76 -7.94
N ALA A 119 1.12 -5.79 -8.29
CA ALA A 119 1.10 -5.12 -9.59
C ALA A 119 1.48 -6.08 -10.71
N ALA A 120 0.53 -6.35 -11.61
CA ALA A 120 0.70 -7.27 -12.73
C ALA A 120 0.80 -6.53 -14.06
N THR A 121 0.09 -5.40 -14.21
CA THR A 121 0.14 -4.62 -15.44
C THR A 121 1.39 -3.75 -15.50
N ARG A 122 1.89 -3.49 -16.71
CA ARG A 122 3.03 -2.59 -16.91
C ARG A 122 2.78 -1.18 -16.38
N GLU A 123 1.54 -0.71 -16.44
CA GLU A 123 1.15 0.60 -15.91
C GLU A 123 1.21 0.59 -14.38
N GLY A 124 0.58 -0.40 -13.74
CA GLY A 124 0.58 -0.57 -12.29
C GLY A 124 2.00 -0.72 -11.72
N VAL A 125 2.85 -1.54 -12.35
CA VAL A 125 4.26 -1.71 -11.92
C VAL A 125 5.01 -0.38 -11.94
N LEU A 126 4.90 0.39 -13.03
CA LEU A 126 5.58 1.69 -13.15
C LEU A 126 5.08 2.69 -12.10
N GLN A 127 3.78 2.71 -11.84
CA GLN A 127 3.18 3.62 -10.86
C GLN A 127 3.58 3.30 -9.43
N VAL A 128 3.56 2.01 -9.07
CA VAL A 128 3.99 1.54 -7.75
C VAL A 128 5.47 1.79 -7.55
N GLU A 129 6.31 1.51 -8.54
CA GLU A 129 7.75 1.79 -8.49
C GLU A 129 8.04 3.30 -8.32
N MET A 130 7.32 4.16 -9.05
CA MET A 130 7.42 5.61 -8.89
C MET A 130 7.02 6.07 -7.48
N ALA A 131 5.96 5.51 -6.91
CA ALA A 131 5.52 5.82 -5.56
C ALA A 131 6.53 5.33 -4.51
N ALA A 132 7.08 4.12 -4.68
CA ALA A 132 8.10 3.55 -3.82
C ALA A 132 9.39 4.39 -3.81
N LEU A 133 9.89 4.78 -4.99
CA LEU A 133 11.05 5.66 -5.11
C LEU A 133 10.80 7.04 -4.51
N SER A 134 9.62 7.61 -4.71
CA SER A 134 9.25 8.92 -4.12
C SER A 134 9.22 8.86 -2.59
N TYR A 135 8.67 7.78 -2.03
CA TYR A 135 8.69 7.53 -0.60
C TYR A 135 10.11 7.35 -0.07
N GLN A 136 10.92 6.50 -0.72
CA GLN A 136 12.32 6.25 -0.35
C GLN A 136 13.16 7.53 -0.39
N ARG A 137 12.96 8.39 -1.39
CA ARG A 137 13.66 9.67 -1.54
C ARG A 137 13.58 10.54 -0.28
N THR A 138 12.44 10.55 0.40
CA THR A 138 12.23 11.35 1.63
C THR A 138 12.95 10.75 2.85
N ARG A 139 13.41 9.49 2.75
CA ARG A 139 13.95 8.68 3.84
C ARG A 139 15.41 8.26 3.63
N LEU A 140 16.12 8.87 2.68
CA LEU A 140 17.55 8.61 2.37
C LEU A 140 18.55 8.96 3.49
N VAL A 141 18.11 9.18 4.73
CA VAL A 141 18.98 9.63 5.83
C VAL A 141 19.81 8.47 6.38
N ARG A 142 21.00 8.23 5.79
CA ARG A 142 22.13 7.39 6.29
C ARG A 142 21.83 5.95 6.75
N ALA A 143 20.61 5.44 6.59
CA ALA A 143 20.20 4.12 7.09
C ALA A 143 20.61 2.93 6.21
N TRP A 144 21.48 3.13 5.21
CA TRP A 144 21.81 2.10 4.23
C TRP A 144 23.30 1.71 4.16
N THR A 145 23.95 1.55 5.31
CA THR A 145 25.34 1.07 5.38
C THR A 145 25.52 -0.46 5.40
N HIS A 146 24.46 -1.28 5.29
CA HIS A 146 24.62 -2.74 5.45
C HIS A 146 23.91 -3.67 4.44
N LEU A 147 23.14 -3.17 3.47
CA LEU A 147 22.45 -4.02 2.49
C LEU A 147 23.21 -4.22 1.15
N GLU A 148 24.33 -3.53 0.96
CA GLU A 148 25.21 -3.71 -0.22
C GLU A 148 26.02 -5.03 -0.21
N ARG A 149 26.05 -5.80 0.90
CA ARG A 149 26.90 -7.02 0.95
C ARG A 149 26.25 -8.31 0.45
N GLN A 150 24.93 -8.38 0.27
CA GLN A 150 24.25 -9.63 -0.11
C GLN A 150 23.61 -9.63 -1.50
N ARG A 151 23.37 -8.46 -2.09
CA ARG A 151 23.01 -8.33 -3.51
C ARG A 151 24.16 -7.56 -4.14
N GLY A 152 25.03 -8.21 -4.91
CA GLY A 152 26.21 -7.59 -5.56
C GLY A 152 25.83 -6.41 -6.47
N GLY A 153 25.56 -5.26 -5.87
CA GLY A 153 25.04 -4.06 -6.47
C GLY A 153 26.15 -3.06 -6.74
N LEU A 154 26.00 -2.35 -7.86
CA LEU A 154 26.86 -1.30 -8.38
C LEU A 154 27.41 -0.40 -7.26
N GLY A 155 28.72 -0.44 -7.03
CA GLY A 155 29.40 0.56 -6.22
C GLY A 155 29.23 1.93 -6.86
N PHE A 156 28.39 2.77 -6.29
CA PHE A 156 28.23 4.16 -6.70
C PHE A 156 29.39 4.96 -6.13
N VAL A 157 30.45 5.12 -6.93
CA VAL A 157 31.56 6.02 -6.62
C VAL A 157 31.07 7.45 -6.87
N GLY A 158 30.72 8.16 -5.80
CA GLY A 158 30.45 9.59 -5.84
C GLY A 158 31.67 10.37 -6.38
N GLY A 159 31.41 11.42 -7.16
CA GLY A 159 32.46 12.32 -7.65
C GLY A 159 33.16 13.06 -6.51
N PRO A 160 34.36 13.64 -6.74
CA PRO A 160 35.11 14.36 -5.71
C PRO A 160 34.32 15.58 -5.22
N GLY A 161 33.68 15.46 -4.06
CA GLY A 161 32.98 16.56 -3.36
C GLY A 161 31.48 16.39 -3.15
N GLU A 162 30.83 15.40 -3.76
CA GLU A 162 29.40 15.12 -3.58
C GLU A 162 29.19 14.21 -2.36
N THR A 163 28.22 14.52 -1.48
CA THR A 163 27.89 13.60 -0.39
C THR A 163 27.16 12.38 -0.93
N GLN A 164 27.38 11.21 -0.36
CA GLN A 164 26.69 9.97 -0.79
C GLN A 164 25.17 10.14 -0.85
N ILE A 165 24.59 10.89 0.10
CA ILE A 165 23.15 11.15 0.17
C ILE A 165 22.67 11.99 -1.02
N GLU A 166 23.46 12.96 -1.48
CA GLU A 166 23.12 13.77 -2.65
C GLU A 166 23.21 12.94 -3.93
N ALA A 167 24.24 12.11 -4.07
CA ALA A 167 24.39 11.18 -5.18
C ALA A 167 23.22 10.19 -5.25
N ASP A 168 22.84 9.58 -4.12
CA ASP A 168 21.70 8.65 -4.04
C ASP A 168 20.38 9.36 -4.38
N ARG A 169 20.18 10.57 -3.85
CA ARG A 169 18.99 11.39 -4.14
C ARG A 169 18.91 11.73 -5.62
N ARG A 170 20.04 12.08 -6.24
CA ARG A 170 20.12 12.36 -7.68
C ARG A 170 19.81 11.13 -8.51
N ALA A 171 20.34 9.96 -8.14
CA ALA A 171 20.06 8.70 -8.81
C ALA A 171 18.55 8.37 -8.77
N ILE A 172 17.90 8.55 -7.61
CA ILE A 172 16.45 8.39 -7.49
C ILE A 172 15.71 9.41 -8.39
N ASP A 173 16.11 10.68 -8.39
CA ASP A 173 15.47 11.71 -9.21
C ASP A 173 15.60 11.40 -10.72
N GLU A 174 16.75 10.90 -11.17
CA GLU A 174 16.96 10.46 -12.56
C GLU A 174 16.09 9.24 -12.92
N GLN A 175 15.95 8.27 -12.00
CA GLN A 175 15.05 7.14 -12.18
C GLN A 175 13.58 7.56 -12.24
N LEU A 176 13.14 8.48 -11.37
CA LEU A 176 11.78 9.01 -11.38
C LEU A 176 11.45 9.69 -12.72
N VAL A 177 12.39 10.47 -13.28
CA VAL A 177 12.22 11.08 -14.61
C VAL A 177 12.07 10.02 -15.69
N ARG A 178 12.86 8.94 -15.62
CA ARG A 178 12.78 7.83 -16.58
C ARG A 178 11.44 7.10 -16.49
N LEU A 179 11.00 6.73 -15.29
CA LEU A 179 9.74 6.04 -15.07
C LEU A 179 8.56 6.89 -15.51
N LYS A 180 8.58 8.20 -15.21
CA LYS A 180 7.54 9.14 -15.67
C LYS A 180 7.41 9.15 -17.20
N ARG A 181 8.53 9.20 -17.93
CA ARG A 181 8.53 9.12 -19.40
C ARG A 181 8.02 7.78 -19.93
N GLN A 182 8.27 6.68 -19.20
CA GLN A 182 7.73 5.37 -19.56
C GLN A 182 6.23 5.30 -19.32
N LEU A 183 5.76 5.83 -18.18
CA LEU A 183 4.34 5.90 -17.84
C LEU A 183 3.56 6.72 -18.88
N GLU A 184 4.07 7.89 -19.29
CA GLU A 184 3.47 8.73 -20.34
C GLU A 184 3.26 7.96 -21.65
N LYS A 185 4.19 7.08 -22.03
CA LYS A 185 4.05 6.23 -23.22
C LYS A 185 2.94 5.18 -23.05
N VAL A 186 2.88 4.53 -21.89
CA VAL A 186 1.86 3.51 -21.59
C VAL A 186 0.47 4.14 -21.56
N VAL A 187 0.31 5.29 -20.91
CA VAL A 187 -0.95 6.05 -20.87
C VAL A 187 -1.40 6.46 -22.28
N LYS A 188 -0.48 6.91 -23.14
CA LYS A 188 -0.81 7.25 -24.54
C LYS A 188 -1.33 6.04 -25.34
N THR A 189 -0.76 4.85 -25.13
CA THR A 189 -1.27 3.63 -25.76
C THR A 189 -2.64 3.25 -25.20
N ARG A 190 -2.86 3.39 -23.89
CA ARG A 190 -4.14 3.08 -23.24
C ARG A 190 -5.27 3.99 -23.71
N THR A 191 -5.04 5.29 -23.85
CA THR A 191 -6.05 6.24 -24.34
C THR A 191 -6.50 5.93 -25.77
N LEU A 192 -5.59 5.48 -26.64
CA LEU A 192 -5.94 4.99 -27.98
C LEU A 192 -6.85 3.75 -27.93
N HIS A 193 -6.55 2.78 -27.06
CA HIS A 193 -7.42 1.61 -26.84
C HIS A 193 -8.77 1.96 -26.21
N ARG A 194 -8.84 3.01 -25.37
CA ARG A 194 -10.10 3.51 -24.81
C ARG A 194 -10.94 4.17 -25.91
N ALA A 195 -10.35 5.00 -26.77
CA ALA A 195 -11.06 5.62 -27.88
C ALA A 195 -11.63 4.59 -28.87
N ALA A 196 -10.93 3.48 -29.10
CA ALA A 196 -11.45 2.35 -29.87
C ALA A 196 -12.63 1.64 -29.18
N ARG A 197 -12.58 1.50 -27.84
CA ARG A 197 -13.64 0.89 -27.02
C ARG A 197 -14.85 1.80 -26.78
N ALA A 198 -14.68 3.11 -26.79
CA ALA A 198 -15.78 4.08 -26.71
C ALA A 198 -16.76 3.99 -27.91
N LYS A 199 -16.35 3.32 -29.00
CA LYS A 199 -17.23 2.99 -30.13
C LYS A 199 -18.10 1.75 -29.88
N VAL A 200 -17.87 1.01 -28.80
CA VAL A 200 -18.65 -0.16 -28.39
C VAL A 200 -19.72 0.30 -27.39
N PRO A 201 -21.02 0.07 -27.64
CA PRO A 201 -22.12 0.75 -26.93
C PRO A 201 -22.51 0.09 -25.60
N TYR A 202 -21.62 -0.67 -24.96
CA TYR A 202 -21.96 -1.37 -23.73
C TYR A 202 -21.74 -0.46 -22.51
N PRO A 203 -22.73 -0.29 -21.63
CA PRO A 203 -22.56 0.51 -20.43
C PRO A 203 -21.55 -0.16 -19.49
N ILE A 204 -20.72 0.66 -18.86
CA ILE A 204 -19.69 0.24 -17.92
C ILE A 204 -20.23 0.37 -16.50
N VAL A 205 -20.07 -0.68 -15.72
CA VAL A 205 -20.44 -0.76 -14.30
C VAL A 205 -19.17 -1.01 -13.48
N ALA A 206 -18.82 -0.08 -12.59
CA ALA A 206 -17.65 -0.20 -11.72
C ALA A 206 -18.07 -0.65 -10.31
N LEU A 207 -17.45 -1.72 -9.81
CA LEU A 207 -17.60 -2.15 -8.41
C LEU A 207 -16.61 -1.39 -7.54
N VAL A 208 -17.09 -0.60 -6.58
CA VAL A 208 -16.26 0.14 -5.61
C VAL A 208 -16.58 -0.26 -4.18
N GLY A 209 -15.66 -0.02 -3.25
CA GLY A 209 -15.84 -0.34 -1.85
C GLY A 209 -14.54 -0.73 -1.15
N TYR A 210 -14.59 -0.93 0.16
CA TYR A 210 -13.46 -1.33 0.97
C TYR A 210 -12.83 -2.66 0.53
N THR A 211 -11.53 -2.84 0.80
CA THR A 211 -10.89 -4.15 0.68
C THR A 211 -11.65 -5.19 1.49
N ASN A 212 -11.72 -6.41 0.96
CA ASN A 212 -12.49 -7.52 1.53
C ASN A 212 -14.03 -7.35 1.60
N ALA A 213 -14.60 -6.27 1.04
CA ALA A 213 -16.06 -6.12 0.96
C ALA A 213 -16.77 -7.14 0.04
N GLY A 214 -16.04 -8.06 -0.60
CA GLY A 214 -16.59 -9.06 -1.52
C GLY A 214 -16.72 -8.62 -2.98
N LYS A 215 -16.07 -7.51 -3.39
CA LYS A 215 -16.07 -7.01 -4.78
C LYS A 215 -15.69 -8.08 -5.80
N SER A 216 -14.51 -8.69 -5.64
CA SER A 216 -13.99 -9.72 -6.54
C SER A 216 -14.83 -11.00 -6.51
N THR A 217 -15.45 -11.32 -5.36
CA THR A 217 -16.39 -12.46 -5.24
C THR A 217 -17.64 -12.24 -6.09
N ILE A 218 -18.26 -11.06 -6.01
CA ILE A 218 -19.40 -10.67 -6.85
C ILE A 218 -18.98 -10.64 -8.32
N PHE A 219 -17.83 -10.06 -8.61
CA PHE A 219 -17.27 -9.99 -9.96
C PHE A 219 -17.13 -11.38 -10.60
N ASN A 220 -16.47 -12.31 -9.91
CA ASN A 220 -16.26 -13.68 -10.41
C ASN A 220 -17.58 -14.40 -10.62
N ARG A 221 -18.53 -14.27 -9.69
CA ARG A 221 -19.84 -14.91 -9.81
C ARG A 221 -20.64 -14.38 -11.00
N LEU A 222 -20.57 -13.08 -11.29
CA LEU A 222 -21.30 -12.48 -12.40
C LEU A 222 -20.62 -12.70 -13.76
N THR A 223 -19.30 -12.80 -13.79
CA THR A 223 -18.52 -12.86 -15.04
C THR A 223 -18.08 -14.28 -15.41
N GLY A 224 -18.11 -15.22 -14.46
CA GLY A 224 -17.45 -16.52 -14.61
C GLY A 224 -15.92 -16.43 -14.67
N ALA A 225 -15.35 -15.27 -14.33
CA ALA A 225 -13.90 -15.09 -14.28
C ALA A 225 -13.30 -15.74 -13.02
N ASP A 226 -11.99 -15.98 -13.08
CA ASP A 226 -11.18 -16.48 -11.97
C ASP A 226 -10.21 -15.39 -11.50
N VAL A 227 -10.77 -14.25 -11.06
CA VAL A 227 -9.97 -13.19 -10.43
C VAL A 227 -9.64 -13.62 -8.99
N MET A 228 -8.44 -13.31 -8.51
CA MET A 228 -8.01 -13.64 -7.16
C MET A 228 -8.93 -13.02 -6.11
N ALA A 229 -9.78 -13.84 -5.48
CA ALA A 229 -10.60 -13.47 -4.35
C ALA A 229 -10.06 -14.18 -3.10
N LYS A 230 -9.29 -13.46 -2.29
CA LYS A 230 -8.74 -13.96 -1.03
C LYS A 230 -9.05 -13.00 0.10
N ASP A 231 -9.16 -13.53 1.31
CA ASP A 231 -9.31 -12.79 2.56
C ASP A 231 -7.98 -12.09 2.93
N MET A 232 -7.59 -11.10 2.14
CA MET A 232 -6.39 -10.28 2.29
C MET A 232 -6.63 -8.90 1.70
N LEU A 233 -5.97 -7.89 2.27
CA LEU A 233 -6.07 -6.52 1.74
C LEU A 233 -5.40 -6.45 0.37
N PHE A 234 -5.97 -5.64 -0.52
CA PHE A 234 -5.47 -5.40 -1.88
C PHE A 234 -5.28 -6.64 -2.75
N ALA A 235 -6.19 -7.62 -2.62
CA ALA A 235 -6.23 -8.79 -3.51
C ALA A 235 -6.31 -8.41 -5.01
N THR A 236 -6.97 -7.29 -5.32
CA THR A 236 -7.02 -6.69 -6.67
C THR A 236 -6.39 -5.31 -6.61
N LEU A 237 -5.38 -5.06 -7.47
CA LEU A 237 -4.78 -3.74 -7.69
C LEU A 237 -5.11 -3.20 -9.08
N ASP A 238 -4.84 -3.99 -10.12
CA ASP A 238 -5.14 -3.63 -11.50
C ASP A 238 -6.62 -3.86 -11.84
N PRO A 239 -7.30 -2.91 -12.51
CA PRO A 239 -8.72 -3.05 -12.81
C PRO A 239 -8.95 -4.17 -13.81
N THR A 240 -9.90 -5.06 -13.51
CA THR A 240 -10.25 -6.17 -14.39
C THR A 240 -11.62 -5.94 -15.01
N MET A 241 -11.68 -5.91 -16.35
CA MET A 241 -12.93 -5.74 -17.09
C MET A 241 -13.38 -7.04 -17.76
N ARG A 242 -14.67 -7.35 -17.67
CA ARG A 242 -15.31 -8.48 -18.37
C ARG A 242 -16.68 -8.07 -18.87
N ALA A 243 -17.03 -8.54 -20.06
CA ALA A 243 -18.39 -8.41 -20.56
C ALA A 243 -19.30 -9.43 -19.86
N VAL A 244 -20.47 -8.97 -19.43
CA VAL A 244 -21.50 -9.78 -18.78
C VAL A 244 -22.81 -9.54 -19.50
N LYS A 245 -23.53 -10.62 -19.80
CA LYS A 245 -24.88 -10.54 -20.34
C LYS A 245 -25.89 -10.62 -19.20
N LEU A 246 -26.68 -9.56 -19.03
CA LEU A 246 -27.73 -9.50 -18.01
C LEU A 246 -28.93 -10.38 -18.41
N ALA A 247 -29.76 -10.73 -17.42
CA ALA A 247 -30.93 -11.59 -17.63
C ALA A 247 -31.96 -11.01 -18.64
N ASN A 248 -32.00 -9.69 -18.78
CA ASN A 248 -32.83 -8.98 -19.76
C ASN A 248 -32.19 -8.90 -21.17
N GLY A 249 -31.04 -9.53 -21.38
CA GLY A 249 -30.33 -9.60 -22.66
C GLY A 249 -29.38 -8.43 -22.95
N VAL A 250 -29.28 -7.44 -22.04
CA VAL A 250 -28.35 -6.30 -22.18
C VAL A 250 -26.93 -6.75 -21.82
N ASP A 251 -25.98 -6.48 -22.72
CA ASP A 251 -24.56 -6.69 -22.45
C ASP A 251 -23.99 -5.46 -21.74
N VAL A 252 -23.27 -5.69 -20.64
CA VAL A 252 -22.61 -4.65 -19.84
C VAL A 252 -21.15 -5.01 -19.63
N ILE A 253 -20.30 -4.02 -19.40
CA ILE A 253 -18.92 -4.26 -18.99
C ILE A 253 -18.84 -4.07 -17.49
N LEU A 254 -18.54 -5.14 -16.76
CA LEU A 254 -18.27 -5.08 -15.33
C LEU A 254 -16.77 -4.83 -15.11
N SER A 255 -16.44 -3.93 -14.18
CA SER A 255 -15.06 -3.61 -13.79
C SER A 255 -14.87 -3.86 -12.30
N ASP A 256 -13.95 -4.76 -11.94
CA ASP A 256 -13.45 -4.91 -10.55
C ASP A 256 -12.33 -3.89 -10.32
N THR A 257 -12.46 -3.08 -9.27
CA THR A 257 -11.49 -2.05 -8.92
C THR A 257 -10.69 -2.45 -7.70
N VAL A 258 -9.58 -1.76 -7.47
CA VAL A 258 -8.89 -1.84 -6.19
C VAL A 258 -9.83 -1.48 -5.03
N GLY A 259 -9.65 -2.17 -3.91
CA GLY A 259 -10.36 -1.84 -2.68
C GLY A 259 -9.74 -0.65 -1.96
N PHE A 260 -10.60 0.18 -1.40
CA PHE A 260 -10.18 1.24 -0.50
C PHE A 260 -9.77 0.69 0.87
N ILE A 261 -8.86 1.38 1.53
CA ILE A 261 -8.55 1.23 2.95
C ILE A 261 -8.56 2.61 3.58
N SER A 262 -8.63 2.67 4.89
CA SER A 262 -8.52 3.94 5.61
C SER A 262 -7.10 4.50 5.52
N ASP A 263 -6.96 5.82 5.61
CA ASP A 263 -5.68 6.53 5.65
C ASP A 263 -4.75 6.20 4.47
N LEU A 264 -5.31 6.12 3.27
CA LEU A 264 -4.55 5.78 2.08
C LEU A 264 -3.53 6.89 1.75
N PRO A 265 -2.22 6.59 1.62
CA PRO A 265 -1.20 7.60 1.43
C PRO A 265 -1.42 8.42 0.15
N THR A 266 -1.21 9.74 0.23
CA THR A 266 -1.40 10.65 -0.92
C THR A 266 -0.48 10.32 -2.10
N GLU A 267 0.71 9.79 -1.81
CA GLU A 267 1.69 9.33 -2.78
C GLU A 267 1.16 8.15 -3.62
N LEU A 268 0.28 7.35 -3.03
CA LEU A 268 -0.36 6.20 -3.68
C LEU A 268 -1.61 6.59 -4.47
N VAL A 269 -2.29 7.69 -4.13
CA VAL A 269 -3.45 8.19 -4.91
C VAL A 269 -3.06 8.44 -6.38
N ALA A 270 -1.82 8.87 -6.63
CA ALA A 270 -1.30 9.04 -7.99
C ALA A 270 -1.17 7.70 -8.75
N ALA A 271 -0.78 6.62 -8.05
CA ALA A 271 -0.75 5.27 -8.61
C ALA A 271 -2.16 4.72 -8.84
N PHE A 272 -3.11 5.08 -7.98
CA PHE A 272 -4.52 4.75 -8.15
C PHE A 272 -5.24 5.57 -9.21
N ARG A 273 -4.68 6.69 -9.64
CA ARG A 273 -5.36 7.57 -10.60
C ARG A 273 -5.76 6.84 -11.88
N ALA A 274 -4.91 5.96 -12.37
CA ALA A 274 -5.20 5.14 -13.55
C ALA A 274 -6.33 4.12 -13.34
N THR A 275 -6.54 3.65 -12.11
CA THR A 275 -7.62 2.73 -11.74
C THR A 275 -8.92 3.49 -11.45
N LEU A 276 -8.82 4.66 -10.80
CA LEU A 276 -9.92 5.58 -10.56
C LEU A 276 -10.45 6.22 -11.85
N GLU A 277 -9.60 6.44 -12.86
CA GLU A 277 -10.03 6.90 -14.18
C GLU A 277 -11.04 5.96 -14.86
N GLU A 278 -11.05 4.67 -14.52
CA GLU A 278 -12.05 3.72 -15.02
C GLU A 278 -13.37 3.84 -14.25
N VAL A 279 -13.30 4.12 -12.95
CA VAL A 279 -14.48 4.42 -12.12
C VAL A 279 -15.17 5.70 -12.59
N LEU A 280 -14.39 6.75 -12.86
CA LEU A 280 -14.89 8.04 -13.36
C LEU A 280 -15.53 7.93 -14.75
N ALA A 281 -15.12 6.94 -15.55
CA ALA A 281 -15.69 6.68 -16.87
C ALA A 281 -16.91 5.75 -16.82
N ALA A 282 -17.23 5.17 -15.66
CA ALA A 282 -18.34 4.23 -15.52
C ALA A 282 -19.69 4.94 -15.65
N ASN A 283 -20.66 4.26 -16.28
CA ASN A 283 -22.03 4.74 -16.35
C ASN A 283 -22.79 4.50 -15.05
N LEU A 284 -22.38 3.48 -14.29
CA LEU A 284 -22.92 3.15 -12.99
C LEU A 284 -21.79 2.75 -12.05
N ILE A 285 -21.81 3.31 -10.84
CA ILE A 285 -20.93 2.91 -9.74
C ILE A 285 -21.77 2.08 -8.77
N LEU A 286 -21.35 0.83 -8.56
CA LEU A 286 -21.95 -0.08 -7.59
C LEU A 286 -21.05 -0.14 -6.35
N HIS A 287 -21.52 0.47 -5.27
CA HIS A 287 -20.84 0.44 -3.99
C HIS A 287 -21.16 -0.87 -3.25
N VAL A 288 -20.18 -1.78 -3.20
CA VAL A 288 -20.24 -3.04 -2.47
C VAL A 288 -19.79 -2.80 -1.03
N ARG A 289 -20.63 -3.21 -0.06
CA ARG A 289 -20.39 -3.02 1.37
C ARG A 289 -20.43 -4.36 2.09
N ASP A 290 -19.53 -4.55 3.04
CA ASP A 290 -19.67 -5.60 4.04
C ASP A 290 -20.57 -5.09 5.18
N ILE A 291 -21.76 -5.66 5.29
CA ILE A 291 -22.75 -5.28 6.32
C ILE A 291 -22.43 -5.96 7.67
N SER A 292 -21.64 -7.04 7.67
CA SER A 292 -21.24 -7.72 8.90
C SER A 292 -20.14 -6.97 9.67
N HIS A 293 -19.43 -6.06 8.99
CA HIS A 293 -18.37 -5.27 9.59
C HIS A 293 -18.92 -4.17 10.51
N ALA A 294 -18.41 -4.10 11.74
CA ALA A 294 -18.90 -3.12 12.73
C ALA A 294 -18.73 -1.66 12.30
N ALA A 295 -17.72 -1.37 11.48
CA ALA A 295 -17.44 -0.04 10.91
C ALA A 295 -18.08 0.19 9.52
N THR A 296 -19.11 -0.57 9.14
CA THR A 296 -19.69 -0.51 7.78
C THR A 296 -20.20 0.87 7.36
N GLU A 297 -20.65 1.71 8.30
CA GLU A 297 -21.12 3.06 7.97
C GLU A 297 -19.96 4.04 7.78
N GLU A 298 -18.94 4.00 8.65
CA GLU A 298 -17.71 4.78 8.51
C GLU A 298 -17.01 4.44 7.18
N GLN A 299 -16.87 3.16 6.87
CA GLN A 299 -16.35 2.70 5.59
C GLN A 299 -17.17 3.19 4.39
N ALA A 300 -18.49 3.32 4.55
CA ALA A 300 -19.33 3.81 3.49
C ALA A 300 -19.16 5.32 3.27
N GLU A 301 -19.00 6.10 4.34
CA GLU A 301 -18.71 7.53 4.29
C GLU A 301 -17.34 7.81 3.68
N ASP A 302 -16.32 7.04 4.05
CA ASP A 302 -14.98 7.15 3.47
C ASP A 302 -15.00 6.98 1.96
N VAL A 303 -15.66 5.92 1.47
CA VAL A 303 -15.77 5.67 0.01
C VAL A 303 -16.60 6.74 -0.69
N ARG A 304 -17.60 7.34 -0.03
CA ARG A 304 -18.41 8.44 -0.61
C ARG A 304 -17.67 9.77 -0.69
N THR A 305 -16.67 9.98 0.17
CA THR A 305 -15.92 11.24 0.25
C THR A 305 -14.81 11.33 -0.79
N ILE A 306 -14.38 10.18 -1.33
CA ILE A 306 -13.40 10.04 -2.41
C ILE A 306 -14.03 10.36 -3.76
#